data_AF-A0A8S3SGH8-F1
#
_entry.id   AF-A0A8S3SGH8-F1
#
_cell.length_a   1.000
_cell.length_b   1.000
_cell.length_c   1.000
_cell.angle_alpha   90.00
_cell.angle_beta   90.00
_cell.angle_gamma   90.00
#
_symmetry.space_group_name_H-M   'P 1'
#
loop_
_entity.id
_entity.type
_entity.pdbx_description
1 polymer ?
#
loop_
_entity_poly.entity_id
_entity_poly.type
_entity_poly.pdbx_seq_one_letter_code
_entity_poly.pdbx_strand_id
1 'polypeptide(L)'
;MDKRKRTFVVGVGTTKFERPLTKNWDYHDMGREAGKAALEDAKIPYSKIQAVVASYCYGEPTCGQRAAYELGLSGVPVFNVNNNCSSGSSALMLARRLVQSGIEDCVMALGFEKMERGLSERYPEKESPVKRHMDHMVTIGAEPGLIQPRMNAMTSDVVKLYAYAAREYLEKYPEANIDDMVNISLG
;
A
#
# COMPACT_ATOMS: atom_id res chain seq x y z
N MET A 1 24.22 -24.80 10.24
CA MET A 1 23.12 -23.81 10.26
C MET A 1 23.48 -22.73 9.26
N ASP A 2 22.76 -22.66 8.14
CA ASP A 2 23.03 -21.68 7.09
C ASP A 2 22.82 -20.26 7.62
N LYS A 3 23.87 -19.43 7.56
CA LYS A 3 23.82 -18.05 8.06
C LYS A 3 23.04 -17.23 7.04
N ARG A 4 21.77 -16.94 7.35
CA ARG A 4 20.90 -16.06 6.55
C ARG A 4 21.70 -14.83 6.07
N LYS A 5 21.70 -14.56 4.76
CA LYS A 5 22.38 -13.38 4.20
C LYS A 5 21.83 -12.11 4.87
N ARG A 6 22.73 -11.18 5.22
CA ARG A 6 22.33 -9.86 5.70
C ARG A 6 21.74 -9.07 4.53
N THR A 7 20.61 -8.42 4.77
CA THR A 7 19.87 -7.64 3.77
C THR A 7 19.84 -6.18 4.20
N PHE A 8 20.06 -5.27 3.25
CA PHE A 8 20.09 -3.83 3.50
C PHE A 8 19.17 -3.11 2.54
N VAL A 9 18.58 -1.99 2.98
CA VAL A 9 17.96 -1.01 2.08
C VAL A 9 19.07 -0.05 1.68
N VAL A 10 19.39 0.00 0.39
CA VAL A 10 20.52 0.79 -0.13
C VAL A 10 20.09 2.06 -0.86
N GLY A 11 18.80 2.24 -1.12
CA GLY A 11 18.23 3.48 -1.62
C GLY A 11 16.71 3.52 -1.49
N VAL A 12 16.16 4.73 -1.40
CA VAL A 12 14.73 4.99 -1.24
C VAL A 12 14.27 6.11 -2.16
N GLY A 13 13.00 6.07 -2.57
CA GLY A 13 12.41 7.08 -3.43
C GLY A 13 10.90 7.10 -3.27
N THR A 14 10.33 8.31 -3.26
CA THR A 14 8.89 8.53 -3.18
C THR A 14 8.51 9.68 -4.07
N THR A 15 7.34 9.61 -4.69
CA THR A 15 6.72 10.80 -5.27
C THR A 15 6.15 11.67 -4.15
N LYS A 16 5.87 12.92 -4.47
CA LYS A 16 5.00 13.73 -3.60
C LYS A 16 3.58 13.14 -3.59
N PHE A 17 2.95 13.09 -2.42
CA PHE A 17 1.55 12.73 -2.31
C PHE A 17 0.68 13.86 -2.85
N GLU A 18 -0.14 13.54 -3.84
CA GLU A 18 -1.05 14.48 -4.48
C GLU A 18 -2.49 14.13 -4.15
N ARG A 19 -3.34 15.15 -4.10
CA ARG A 19 -4.78 14.93 -3.97
C ARG A 19 -5.28 14.19 -5.22
N PRO A 20 -6.24 13.25 -5.08
CA PRO A 20 -6.80 12.58 -6.24
C PRO A 20 -7.28 13.57 -7.30
N LEU A 21 -6.88 13.32 -8.55
CA LEU A 21 -7.25 14.10 -9.74
C LEU A 21 -6.68 15.54 -9.81
N THR A 22 -5.64 15.90 -9.02
CA THR A 22 -5.02 17.25 -9.10
C THR A 22 -3.81 17.36 -10.02
N LYS A 23 -3.19 16.23 -10.39
CA LYS A 23 -2.05 16.15 -11.32
C LYS A 23 -2.41 15.22 -12.48
N ASN A 24 -2.07 15.61 -13.70
CA ASN A 24 -2.28 14.79 -14.89
C ASN A 24 -1.11 13.80 -15.06
N TRP A 25 -1.27 12.62 -14.48
CA TRP A 25 -0.30 11.53 -14.49
C TRP A 25 -1.01 10.20 -14.22
N ASP A 26 -0.34 9.10 -14.51
CA ASP A 26 -0.82 7.76 -14.19
C ASP A 26 0.12 6.95 -13.29
N TYR A 27 -0.33 5.76 -12.87
CA TYR A 27 0.38 4.90 -11.92
C TYR A 27 1.81 4.55 -12.37
N HIS A 28 2.04 4.41 -13.67
CA HIS A 28 3.36 4.11 -14.22
C HIS A 28 4.28 5.34 -14.20
N ASP A 29 3.74 6.56 -14.30
CA ASP A 29 4.51 7.78 -14.10
C ASP A 29 4.97 7.92 -12.65
N MET A 30 4.09 7.59 -11.70
CA MET A 30 4.41 7.56 -10.28
C MET A 30 5.50 6.53 -9.99
N GLY A 31 5.36 5.32 -10.53
CA GLY A 31 6.37 4.27 -10.41
C GLY A 31 7.71 4.65 -11.03
N ARG A 32 7.70 5.35 -12.17
CA ARG A 32 8.92 5.88 -12.80
C ARG A 32 9.63 6.91 -11.93
N GLU A 33 8.89 7.88 -11.40
CA GLU A 33 9.43 8.96 -10.57
C GLU A 33 10.03 8.40 -9.27
N ALA A 34 9.27 7.61 -8.52
CA ALA A 34 9.74 6.99 -7.28
C ALA A 34 10.89 5.99 -7.51
N GLY A 35 10.78 5.14 -8.55
CA GLY A 35 11.80 4.15 -8.86
C GLY A 35 13.12 4.77 -9.32
N LYS A 36 13.09 5.83 -10.12
CA LYS A 36 14.31 6.58 -10.51
C LYS A 36 14.98 7.23 -9.30
N ALA A 37 14.20 7.86 -8.42
CA ALA A 37 14.72 8.45 -7.19
C ALA A 37 15.41 7.39 -6.30
N ALA A 38 14.81 6.20 -6.16
CA ALA A 38 15.41 5.11 -5.38
C ALA A 38 16.72 4.58 -5.99
N LEU A 39 16.80 4.47 -7.33
CA LEU A 39 18.02 4.06 -8.03
C LEU A 39 19.13 5.12 -7.91
N GLU A 40 18.77 6.40 -7.99
CA GLU A 40 19.69 7.53 -7.83
C GLU A 40 20.28 7.59 -6.42
N ASP A 41 19.42 7.45 -5.39
CA ASP A 41 19.84 7.38 -3.98
C ASP A 41 20.78 6.18 -3.74
N ALA A 42 20.45 5.03 -4.32
CA ALA A 42 21.29 3.83 -4.27
C ALA A 42 22.59 3.91 -5.10
N LYS A 43 22.69 4.89 -6.02
CA LYS A 43 23.81 5.03 -6.98
C LYS A 43 24.07 3.78 -7.80
N ILE A 44 23.02 3.07 -8.20
CA ILE A 44 23.10 1.89 -9.07
C ILE A 44 22.25 2.07 -10.33
N PRO A 45 22.67 1.52 -11.48
CA PRO A 45 21.82 1.49 -12.66
C PRO A 45 20.72 0.42 -12.51
N TYR A 46 19.60 0.59 -13.23
CA TYR A 46 18.50 -0.38 -13.23
C TYR A 46 18.93 -1.79 -13.68
N SER A 47 19.97 -1.91 -14.50
CA SER A 47 20.53 -3.20 -14.94
C SER A 47 21.10 -4.07 -13.80
N LYS A 48 21.24 -3.52 -12.58
CA LYS A 48 21.62 -4.29 -11.39
C LYS A 48 20.42 -4.91 -10.68
N ILE A 49 19.20 -4.46 -10.95
CA ILE A 49 17.99 -5.05 -10.40
C ILE A 49 17.76 -6.40 -11.06
N GLN A 50 17.55 -7.45 -10.27
CA GLN A 50 17.36 -8.82 -10.76
C GLN A 50 15.91 -9.31 -10.61
N ALA A 51 15.11 -8.65 -9.77
CA ALA A 51 13.68 -8.85 -9.66
C ALA A 51 12.99 -7.56 -9.20
N VAL A 52 11.70 -7.43 -9.54
CA VAL A 52 10.84 -6.35 -9.05
C VAL A 52 9.65 -6.93 -8.29
N VAL A 53 9.39 -6.44 -7.09
CA VAL A 53 8.16 -6.72 -6.35
C VAL A 53 7.31 -5.46 -6.38
N ALA A 54 6.34 -5.44 -7.29
CA ALA A 54 5.41 -4.34 -7.48
C ALA A 54 4.18 -4.47 -6.58
N SER A 55 3.71 -3.36 -6.00
CA SER A 55 2.55 -3.31 -5.11
C SER A 55 1.57 -2.21 -5.49
N TYR A 56 0.29 -2.57 -5.56
CA TYR A 56 -0.85 -1.68 -5.84
C TYR A 56 -2.15 -2.39 -5.43
N CYS A 57 -3.16 -1.61 -5.03
CA CYS A 57 -4.48 -2.13 -4.69
C CYS A 57 -5.45 -1.99 -5.85
N TYR A 58 -5.43 -0.83 -6.52
CA TYR A 58 -6.39 -0.46 -7.56
C TYR A 58 -5.69 -0.28 -8.91
N GLY A 59 -5.46 -1.41 -9.57
CA GLY A 59 -4.90 -1.46 -10.92
C GLY A 59 -5.33 -2.72 -11.66
N GLU A 60 -5.24 -2.67 -12.97
CA GLU A 60 -5.43 -3.84 -13.83
C GLU A 60 -4.33 -4.88 -13.57
N PRO A 61 -4.57 -6.15 -13.93
CA PRO A 61 -3.51 -7.15 -13.94
C PRO A 61 -2.29 -6.63 -14.70
N THR A 62 -1.10 -6.93 -14.18
CA THR A 62 0.18 -6.57 -14.79
C THR A 62 0.57 -5.08 -14.77
N CYS A 63 -0.11 -4.24 -13.99
CA CYS A 63 0.34 -2.85 -13.77
C CYS A 63 1.80 -2.77 -13.24
N GLY A 64 2.26 -3.77 -12.47
CA GLY A 64 3.63 -3.85 -11.98
C GLY A 64 4.65 -3.94 -13.11
N GLN A 65 4.40 -4.77 -14.13
CA GLN A 65 5.23 -4.89 -15.32
C GLN A 65 5.27 -3.55 -16.06
N ARG A 66 4.09 -2.96 -16.32
CA ARG A 66 3.99 -1.68 -17.02
C ARG A 66 4.78 -0.57 -16.32
N ALA A 67 4.73 -0.50 -14.99
CA ALA A 67 5.49 0.46 -14.19
C ALA A 67 7.00 0.16 -14.16
N ALA A 68 7.40 -1.10 -14.01
CA ALA A 68 8.81 -1.50 -14.02
C ALA A 68 9.48 -1.17 -15.37
N TYR A 69 8.76 -1.32 -16.48
CA TYR A 69 9.26 -1.03 -17.83
C TYR A 69 9.60 0.44 -18.08
N GLU A 70 9.06 1.36 -17.26
CA GLU A 70 9.44 2.77 -17.28
C GLU A 70 10.86 3.02 -16.70
N LEU A 71 11.38 2.08 -15.93
CA LEU A 71 12.73 2.12 -15.34
C LEU A 71 13.74 1.38 -16.23
N GLY A 72 13.29 0.34 -16.93
CA GLY A 72 14.06 -0.33 -17.98
C GLY A 72 13.43 -1.66 -18.42
N LEU A 73 13.80 -2.10 -19.62
CA LEU A 73 13.37 -3.38 -20.21
C LEU A 73 14.45 -4.44 -20.03
N SER A 74 14.62 -4.96 -18.82
CA SER A 74 15.67 -5.94 -18.48
C SER A 74 15.23 -7.40 -18.58
N GLY A 75 13.93 -7.67 -18.71
CA GLY A 75 13.38 -9.04 -18.73
C GLY A 75 13.36 -9.72 -17.35
N VAL A 76 13.61 -8.98 -16.27
CA VAL A 76 13.59 -9.51 -14.90
C VAL A 76 12.17 -9.92 -14.47
N PRO A 77 12.03 -10.92 -13.61
CA PRO A 77 10.73 -11.28 -13.04
C PRO A 77 10.10 -10.11 -12.28
N VAL A 78 8.79 -9.92 -12.50
CA VAL A 78 7.97 -8.92 -11.80
C VAL A 78 6.84 -9.62 -11.05
N PHE A 79 6.87 -9.52 -9.72
CA PHE A 79 5.85 -10.04 -8.84
C PHE A 79 4.87 -8.93 -8.48
N ASN A 80 3.58 -9.15 -8.72
CA ASN A 80 2.53 -8.21 -8.35
C ASN A 80 1.93 -8.66 -7.01
N VAL A 81 2.01 -7.82 -5.97
CA VAL A 81 1.47 -8.13 -4.64
C VAL A 81 0.39 -7.12 -4.27
N ASN A 82 -0.73 -7.64 -3.77
CA ASN A 82 -1.84 -6.85 -3.27
C ASN A 82 -2.29 -7.45 -1.93
N ASN A 83 -2.15 -6.66 -0.88
CA ASN A 83 -2.60 -6.93 0.47
C ASN A 83 -3.21 -5.66 1.08
N ASN A 84 -4.03 -4.96 0.29
CA ASN A 84 -4.66 -3.69 0.64
C ASN A 84 -3.64 -2.65 1.14
N CYS A 85 -3.94 -1.88 2.20
CA CYS A 85 -3.05 -0.86 2.76
C CYS A 85 -1.66 -1.37 3.17
N SER A 86 -1.48 -2.68 3.33
CA SER A 86 -0.19 -3.31 3.69
C SER A 86 0.63 -3.80 2.49
N SER A 87 0.18 -3.52 1.27
CA SER A 87 0.83 -4.00 0.03
C SER A 87 2.29 -3.55 -0.08
N GLY A 88 2.61 -2.31 0.29
CA GLY A 88 4.00 -1.81 0.28
C GLY A 88 4.92 -2.57 1.25
N SER A 89 4.45 -2.81 2.48
CA SER A 89 5.19 -3.62 3.47
C SER A 89 5.34 -5.07 3.02
N SER A 90 4.31 -5.62 2.36
CA SER A 90 4.34 -6.97 1.80
C SER A 90 5.36 -7.07 0.67
N ALA A 91 5.46 -6.05 -0.19
CA ALA A 91 6.47 -5.98 -1.25
C ALA A 91 7.89 -5.92 -0.67
N LEU A 92 8.12 -5.05 0.32
CA LEU A 92 9.42 -4.95 0.98
C LEU A 92 9.80 -6.26 1.70
N MET A 93 8.84 -6.89 2.37
CA MET A 93 9.06 -8.18 3.03
C MET A 93 9.46 -9.26 2.01
N LEU A 94 8.76 -9.35 0.87
CA LEU A 94 9.06 -10.33 -0.17
C LEU A 94 10.41 -10.05 -0.83
N ALA A 95 10.70 -8.80 -1.18
CA ALA A 95 12.00 -8.39 -1.73
C ALA A 95 13.15 -8.75 -0.78
N ARG A 96 12.98 -8.48 0.52
CA ARG A 96 13.94 -8.91 1.55
C ARG A 96 14.13 -10.42 1.57
N ARG A 97 13.07 -11.21 1.46
CA ARG A 97 13.16 -12.68 1.46
C ARG A 97 13.92 -13.20 0.24
N LEU A 98 13.69 -12.62 -0.94
CA LEU A 98 14.44 -12.95 -2.16
C LEU A 98 15.94 -12.74 -1.96
N VAL A 99 16.34 -11.56 -1.43
CA VAL A 99 17.75 -11.27 -1.14
C VAL A 99 18.32 -12.16 -0.02
N GLN A 100 17.58 -12.32 1.07
CA GLN A 100 18.03 -13.10 2.23
C GLN A 100 18.23 -14.59 1.90
N SER A 101 17.43 -15.12 0.98
CA SER A 101 17.55 -16.50 0.48
C SER A 101 18.76 -16.71 -0.43
N GLY A 102 19.31 -15.63 -0.99
CA GLY A 102 20.41 -15.67 -1.95
C GLY A 102 20.01 -16.04 -3.37
N ILE A 103 18.70 -16.13 -3.67
CA ILE A 103 18.18 -16.30 -5.03
C ILE A 103 18.49 -15.05 -5.87
N GLU A 104 18.36 -13.87 -5.27
CA GLU A 104 18.73 -12.58 -5.87
C GLU A 104 19.71 -11.85 -4.95
N ASP A 105 20.58 -11.02 -5.50
CA ASP A 105 21.46 -10.12 -4.74
C ASP A 105 20.91 -8.68 -4.69
N CYS A 106 20.11 -8.26 -5.67
CA CYS A 106 19.49 -6.94 -5.70
C CYS A 106 18.05 -6.97 -6.26
N VAL A 107 17.09 -6.50 -5.45
CA VAL A 107 15.65 -6.53 -5.75
C VAL A 107 15.04 -5.16 -5.48
N MET A 108 14.16 -4.70 -6.36
CA MET A 108 13.40 -3.47 -6.17
C MET A 108 12.01 -3.77 -5.63
N ALA A 109 11.62 -3.14 -4.52
CA ALA A 109 10.23 -3.06 -4.10
C ALA A 109 9.63 -1.75 -4.66
N LEU A 110 8.60 -1.85 -5.48
CA LEU A 110 8.00 -0.71 -6.18
C LEU A 110 6.52 -0.58 -5.79
N GLY A 111 6.12 0.54 -5.20
CA GLY A 111 4.72 0.82 -4.86
C GLY A 111 4.17 1.96 -5.69
N PHE A 112 2.91 1.87 -6.11
CA PHE A 112 2.19 2.96 -6.75
C PHE A 112 0.69 2.82 -6.50
N GLU A 113 -0.02 3.94 -6.43
CA GLU A 113 -1.47 3.93 -6.29
C GLU A 113 -2.05 5.22 -6.87
N LYS A 114 -2.98 5.09 -7.83
CA LYS A 114 -3.76 6.21 -8.36
C LYS A 114 -5.19 6.08 -7.86
N MET A 115 -5.47 6.80 -6.77
CA MET A 115 -6.81 6.78 -6.17
C MET A 115 -7.81 7.62 -6.97
N GLU A 116 -9.05 7.16 -6.98
CA GLU A 116 -10.22 7.97 -7.35
C GLU A 116 -10.64 8.88 -6.18
N ARG A 117 -11.69 9.68 -6.38
CA ARG A 117 -12.32 10.41 -5.27
C ARG A 117 -13.09 9.43 -4.39
N GLY A 118 -12.60 9.24 -3.17
CA GLY A 118 -13.15 8.24 -2.24
C GLY A 118 -12.66 6.84 -2.56
N LEU A 119 -12.90 5.93 -1.62
CA LEU A 119 -12.64 4.50 -1.75
C LEU A 119 -13.86 3.82 -2.37
N SER A 120 -13.67 3.01 -3.40
CA SER A 120 -14.76 2.31 -4.09
C SER A 120 -14.55 0.79 -4.08
N GLU A 121 -15.66 0.05 -3.98
CA GLU A 121 -15.66 -1.38 -4.28
C GLU A 121 -15.57 -1.56 -5.80
N ARG A 122 -14.65 -2.40 -6.25
CA ARG A 122 -14.48 -2.70 -7.68
C ARG A 122 -15.33 -3.88 -8.14
N TYR A 123 -15.79 -4.72 -7.21
CA TYR A 123 -16.50 -5.98 -7.49
C TYR A 123 -17.69 -6.13 -6.53
N PRO A 124 -18.74 -5.30 -6.66
CA PRO A 124 -19.88 -5.29 -5.74
C PRO A 124 -20.71 -6.58 -5.75
N GLU A 125 -20.56 -7.42 -6.78
CA GLU A 125 -21.19 -8.73 -6.88
C GLU A 125 -20.51 -9.80 -6.01
N LYS A 126 -19.32 -9.51 -5.49
CA LYS A 126 -18.55 -10.43 -4.65
C LYS A 126 -18.75 -10.10 -3.17
N GLU A 127 -18.69 -11.14 -2.36
CA GLU A 127 -18.66 -11.00 -0.92
C GLU A 127 -17.45 -10.16 -0.49
N SER A 128 -17.70 -9.10 0.28
CA SER A 128 -16.66 -8.19 0.73
C SER A 128 -15.74 -8.87 1.76
N PRO A 129 -14.40 -8.81 1.59
CA PRO A 129 -13.46 -9.44 2.53
C PRO A 129 -13.51 -8.83 3.94
N VAL A 130 -14.08 -7.63 4.05
CA VAL A 130 -14.26 -6.91 5.32
C VAL A 130 -15.67 -7.05 5.88
N LYS A 131 -16.58 -7.81 5.26
CA LYS A 131 -17.99 -7.88 5.69
C LYS A 131 -18.15 -8.21 7.17
N ARG A 132 -17.44 -9.22 7.68
CA ARG A 132 -17.52 -9.60 9.11
C ARG A 132 -17.15 -8.45 10.05
N HIS A 133 -16.17 -7.63 9.66
CA HIS A 133 -15.77 -6.46 10.43
C HIS A 133 -16.83 -5.36 10.35
N MET A 134 -17.45 -5.16 9.19
CA MET A 134 -18.55 -4.22 9.01
C MET A 134 -19.80 -4.61 9.81
N ASP A 135 -20.17 -5.90 9.81
CA ASP A 135 -21.31 -6.42 10.58
C ASP A 135 -21.08 -6.29 12.10
N HIS A 136 -19.84 -6.54 12.55
CA HIS A 136 -19.46 -6.35 13.96
C HIS A 136 -19.57 -4.88 14.36
N MET A 137 -19.10 -3.96 13.52
CA MET A 137 -19.21 -2.53 13.74
C MET A 137 -20.67 -2.08 13.95
N VAL A 138 -21.62 -2.60 13.18
CA VAL A 138 -23.06 -2.33 13.39
C VAL A 138 -23.54 -2.91 14.72
N THR A 139 -23.07 -4.10 15.09
CA THR A 139 -23.42 -4.76 16.37
C THR A 139 -22.98 -3.95 17.58
N ILE A 140 -21.83 -3.27 17.49
CA ILE A 140 -21.35 -2.35 18.54
C ILE A 140 -21.92 -0.93 18.40
N GLY A 141 -22.95 -0.72 17.58
CA GLY A 141 -23.75 0.50 17.57
C GLY A 141 -23.43 1.51 16.46
N ALA A 142 -22.73 1.11 15.40
CA ALA A 142 -22.58 1.99 14.23
C ALA A 142 -23.88 2.12 13.44
N GLU A 143 -24.30 3.35 13.22
CA GLU A 143 -25.47 3.65 12.39
C GLU A 143 -25.22 3.29 10.92
N PRO A 144 -26.15 2.61 10.24
CA PRO A 144 -26.10 2.40 8.80
C PRO A 144 -26.15 3.72 8.00
N GLY A 145 -25.46 3.80 6.86
CA GLY A 145 -25.56 4.92 5.91
C GLY A 145 -24.28 5.76 5.79
N LEU A 146 -24.39 6.94 5.16
CA LEU A 146 -23.25 7.81 4.90
C LEU A 146 -22.94 8.74 6.10
N ILE A 147 -21.66 8.89 6.48
CA ILE A 147 -21.23 9.98 7.38
C ILE A 147 -21.45 11.34 6.71
N GLN A 148 -21.25 11.42 5.39
CA GLN A 148 -21.45 12.65 4.61
C GLN A 148 -22.11 12.34 3.26
N PRO A 149 -23.09 13.15 2.80
CA PRO A 149 -23.81 12.92 1.54
C PRO A 149 -22.92 12.93 0.28
N ARG A 150 -21.73 13.53 0.35
CA ARG A 150 -20.79 13.63 -0.78
C ARG A 150 -19.80 12.47 -0.87
N MET A 151 -19.76 11.60 0.14
CA MET A 151 -18.92 10.41 0.14
C MET A 151 -19.70 9.25 -0.48
N ASN A 152 -19.00 8.32 -1.12
CA ASN A 152 -19.63 7.06 -1.48
C ASN A 152 -19.78 6.15 -0.24
N ALA A 153 -20.62 5.12 -0.35
CA ALA A 153 -20.94 4.19 0.74
C ALA A 153 -19.69 3.54 1.34
N MET A 154 -18.83 2.95 0.50
CA MET A 154 -17.62 2.27 0.98
C MET A 154 -16.67 3.23 1.72
N THR A 155 -16.47 4.45 1.24
CA THR A 155 -15.59 5.42 1.91
C THR A 155 -16.13 5.75 3.29
N SER A 156 -17.44 5.98 3.39
CA SER A 156 -18.10 6.21 4.67
C SER A 156 -17.93 5.02 5.60
N ASP A 157 -18.21 3.81 5.12
CA ASP A 157 -18.16 2.60 5.94
C ASP A 157 -16.75 2.28 6.44
N VAL A 158 -15.72 2.51 5.63
CA VAL A 158 -14.33 2.35 6.07
C VAL A 158 -13.94 3.39 7.13
N VAL A 159 -14.39 4.64 7.00
CA VAL A 159 -14.16 5.64 8.06
C VAL A 159 -14.86 5.23 9.36
N LYS A 160 -16.10 4.75 9.28
CA LYS A 160 -16.81 4.21 10.45
C LYS A 160 -16.05 3.02 11.04
N LEU A 161 -15.56 2.10 10.21
CA LEU A 161 -14.86 0.90 10.65
C LEU A 161 -13.67 1.26 11.53
N TYR A 162 -12.82 2.18 11.09
CA TYR A 162 -11.66 2.61 11.88
C TYR A 162 -12.06 3.38 13.15
N ALA A 163 -13.07 4.24 13.07
CA ALA A 163 -13.54 4.99 14.24
C ALA A 163 -14.10 4.06 15.34
N TYR A 164 -14.91 3.07 14.94
CA TYR A 164 -15.50 2.11 15.88
C TYR A 164 -14.47 1.12 16.42
N ALA A 165 -13.49 0.70 15.60
CA ALA A 165 -12.37 -0.09 16.08
C ALA A 165 -11.53 0.67 17.12
N ALA A 166 -11.30 1.97 16.91
CA ALA A 166 -10.60 2.82 17.88
C ALA A 166 -11.40 2.97 19.19
N ARG A 167 -12.72 3.14 19.10
CA ARG A 167 -13.59 3.21 20.29
C ARG A 167 -13.59 1.90 21.09
N GLU A 168 -13.76 0.77 20.41
CA GLU A 168 -13.70 -0.56 21.03
C GLU A 168 -12.31 -0.82 21.67
N TYR A 169 -11.23 -0.33 21.05
CA TYR A 169 -9.89 -0.38 21.63
C TYR A 169 -9.81 0.40 22.95
N LEU A 170 -10.31 1.65 22.99
CA LEU A 170 -10.32 2.46 24.21
C LEU A 170 -11.17 1.83 25.34
N GLU A 171 -12.27 1.17 25.00
CA GLU A 171 -13.09 0.44 25.99
C GLU A 171 -12.34 -0.76 26.58
N LYS A 172 -11.52 -1.44 25.77
CA LYS A 172 -10.79 -2.65 26.16
C LYS A 172 -9.48 -2.37 26.91
N TYR A 173 -8.84 -1.24 26.63
CA TYR A 173 -7.55 -0.85 27.17
C TYR A 173 -7.66 0.50 27.89
N PRO A 174 -8.04 0.52 29.19
CA PRO A 174 -8.29 1.74 29.95
C PRO A 174 -7.06 2.65 30.12
N GLU A 175 -5.87 2.12 29.89
CA GLU A 175 -4.61 2.87 29.86
C GLU A 175 -4.48 3.76 28.62
N ALA A 176 -5.21 3.47 27.55
CA ALA A 176 -5.25 4.29 26.35
C ALA A 176 -6.34 5.37 26.50
N ASN A 177 -6.00 6.62 26.17
CA ASN A 177 -6.97 7.72 26.22
C ASN A 177 -7.13 8.39 24.85
N ILE A 178 -8.23 9.13 24.68
CA ILE A 178 -8.53 9.81 23.42
C ILE A 178 -7.56 10.95 23.11
N ASP A 179 -6.99 11.58 24.15
CA ASP A 179 -6.02 12.66 23.99
C ASP A 179 -4.72 12.13 23.37
N ASP A 180 -4.31 10.90 23.69
CA ASP A 180 -3.18 10.22 23.05
C ASP A 180 -3.41 10.07 21.54
N MET A 181 -4.62 9.66 21.14
CA MET A 181 -4.99 9.53 19.73
C MET A 181 -5.01 10.88 19.01
N VAL A 182 -5.51 11.94 19.66
CA VAL A 182 -5.52 13.31 19.14
C VAL A 182 -4.10 13.84 18.99
N ASN A 183 -3.24 13.64 19.99
CA ASN A 183 -1.85 14.09 19.98
C ASN A 183 -1.05 13.42 18.85
N ILE A 184 -1.29 12.14 18.57
CA ILE A 184 -0.68 11.44 17.42
C ILE A 184 -1.16 12.03 16.09
N SER A 185 -2.41 12.52 16.03
CA SER A 185 -3.00 13.04 14.79
C SER A 185 -2.58 14.48 14.46
N LEU A 186 -2.13 15.24 15.47
CA LEU A 186 -1.71 16.64 15.34
C LEU A 186 -0.19 16.84 15.21
N GLY A 187 0.61 15.80 15.49
CA GLY A 187 2.07 15.81 15.35
C GLY A 187 2.55 15.47 13.95
#